data_AF-A0A3M1YF02-F1
#
_entry.id   AF-A0A3M1YF02-F1
#
_cell.length_a   1.000
_cell.length_b   1.000
_cell.length_c   1.000
_cell.angle_alpha   90.00
_cell.angle_beta   90.00
_cell.angle_gamma   90.00
#
_symmetry.space_group_name_H-M   'P 1'
#
loop_
_entity.id
_entity.type
_entity.pdbx_description
1 polymer ?
#
loop_
_entity_poly.entity_id
_entity_poly.type
_entity_poly.pdbx_seq_one_letter_code
_entity_poly.pdbx_strand_id
1 'polypeptide(L)' 'MQKWEYLVVYLKDSDVLQDQPDVDIYMDADVYTEKLSNYGKAGWELVSFTWEERGAKAAFKRPIRDA' A
#
# COMPACT_ATOMS: atom_id res chain seq x y z
N MET A 1 -11.23 -7.00 25.63
CA MET A 1 -10.63 -7.52 24.39
C MET A 1 -10.42 -6.37 23.43
N GLN A 2 -9.23 -6.21 22.88
CA GLN A 2 -8.94 -5.16 21.88
C GLN A 2 -9.68 -5.47 20.58
N LYS A 3 -10.45 -4.50 20.05
CA LYS A 3 -11.05 -4.59 18.72
C LYS A 3 -10.13 -3.96 17.68
N TRP A 4 -10.11 -4.55 16.49
CA TRP A 4 -9.28 -4.13 15.36
C TRP A 4 -10.15 -3.78 14.17
N GLU A 5 -9.76 -2.75 13.44
CA GLU A 5 -10.28 -2.46 12.11
C GLU A 5 -9.20 -2.76 11.06
N TYR A 6 -9.64 -3.18 9.88
CA TYR A 6 -8.78 -3.61 8.79
C TYR A 6 -9.06 -2.78 7.54
N LEU A 7 -8.00 -2.43 6.82
CA LEU A 7 -8.06 -1.69 5.56
C LEU A 7 -7.27 -2.45 4.50
N VAL A 8 -7.85 -2.64 3.33
CA VAL A 8 -7.18 -3.24 2.17
C VAL A 8 -7.14 -2.18 1.07
N VAL A 9 -5.94 -1.91 0.56
CA VAL A 9 -5.73 -0.92 -0.51
C VAL A 9 -5.04 -1.56 -1.70
N TYR A 10 -5.48 -1.14 -2.89
CA TYR A 10 -4.85 -1.48 -4.16
C TYR A 10 -4.06 -0.28 -4.63
N LEU A 11 -2.74 -0.42 -4.65
CA LEU A 11 -1.81 0.55 -5.18
C LEU A 11 -1.61 0.21 -6.65
N LYS A 12 -2.42 0.80 -7.53
CA LYS A 12 -2.21 0.66 -8.98
C LYS A 12 -1.07 1.54 -9.43
N ASP A 13 -0.28 1.01 -10.34
CA ASP A 13 0.48 1.86 -11.25
C ASP A 13 -0.48 2.50 -12.25
N SER A 14 -0.18 3.74 -12.65
CA SER A 14 -0.89 4.32 -13.79
C SER A 14 -0.56 3.46 -15.02
N ASP A 15 -1.58 2.91 -15.68
CA ASP A 15 -1.46 2.14 -16.96
C ASP A 15 -0.63 2.89 -18.04
N VAL A 16 -0.31 4.18 -17.82
CA VAL A 16 0.53 5.05 -18.66
C VAL A 16 1.99 4.58 -18.77
N LEU A 17 2.50 3.80 -17.81
CA LEU A 17 3.92 3.38 -17.81
C LEU A 17 4.17 2.00 -18.43
N GLN A 18 3.13 1.20 -18.72
CA GLN A 18 3.31 -0.16 -19.26
C GLN A 18 3.78 -0.22 -20.72
N ASP A 19 3.63 0.87 -21.49
CA ASP A 19 4.08 0.95 -22.89
C ASP A 19 5.57 1.35 -23.03
N GLN A 20 6.30 1.53 -21.92
CA GLN A 20 7.73 1.84 -21.95
C GLN A 20 8.55 0.67 -21.38
N PRO A 21 9.33 -0.04 -22.22
CA PRO A 21 10.04 -1.27 -21.83
C PRO A 21 11.20 -1.05 -20.82
N ASP A 22 11.50 0.19 -20.43
CA ASP A 22 12.64 0.56 -19.58
C ASP A 22 12.22 1.20 -18.24
N VAL A 23 10.97 1.02 -17.79
CA VAL A 23 10.57 1.50 -16.46
C VAL A 23 11.04 0.51 -15.41
N ASP A 24 12.09 0.90 -14.70
CA ASP A 24 12.74 0.13 -13.65
C ASP A 24 11.77 -0.08 -12.47
N ILE A 25 11.40 -1.33 -12.22
CA ILE A 25 10.55 -1.79 -11.10
C ILE A 25 11.06 -1.29 -9.73
N TYR A 26 12.34 -0.92 -9.62
CA TYR A 26 12.91 -0.34 -8.41
C TYR A 26 12.63 1.16 -8.25
N MET A 27 12.37 1.89 -9.34
CA MET A 27 11.97 3.31 -9.29
C MET A 27 10.58 3.48 -8.66
N ASP A 28 9.71 2.47 -8.79
CA ASP A 28 8.37 2.50 -8.21
C ASP A 28 8.37 2.18 -6.70
N ALA A 29 9.41 1.51 -6.18
CA ALA A 29 9.50 1.14 -4.77
C ALA A 29 9.43 2.37 -3.84
N ASP A 30 10.02 3.49 -4.25
CA ASP A 30 9.96 4.76 -3.51
C ASP A 30 8.53 5.34 -3.52
N VAL A 31 7.84 5.28 -4.66
CA VAL A 31 6.45 5.74 -4.81
C VAL A 31 5.50 4.94 -3.92
N TYR A 32 5.66 3.62 -3.91
CA TYR A 32 4.88 2.76 -3.03
C TYR A 32 5.22 3.02 -1.56
N THR A 33 6.50 3.24 -1.22
CA THR A 33 6.94 3.55 0.15
C THR A 33 6.32 4.83 0.68
N GLU A 34 6.24 5.90 -0.13
CA GLU A 34 5.58 7.15 0.27
C GLU A 34 4.08 6.93 0.53
N LYS A 35 3.40 6.23 -0.38
CA LYS A 35 1.97 5.89 -0.22
C LYS A 35 1.72 5.07 1.04
N LEU A 36 2.53 4.05 1.30
CA LEU A 36 2.44 3.20 2.49
C LEU A 36 2.73 4.00 3.77
N SER A 37 3.70 4.91 3.74
CA SER A 37 4.07 5.76 4.88
C SER A 37 2.94 6.67 5.34
N ASN A 38 2.07 7.13 4.44
CA ASN A 38 0.91 7.94 4.80
C ASN A 38 -0.08 7.18 5.68
N TYR A 39 -0.29 5.89 5.42
CA TYR A 39 -1.11 5.03 6.28
C TYR A 39 -0.45 4.86 7.66
N GLY A 40 0.87 4.64 7.69
CA GLY A 40 1.64 4.58 8.94
C GLY A 40 1.47 5.82 9.81
N LYS A 41 1.59 7.03 9.22
CA LYS A 41 1.36 8.31 9.89
C LYS A 41 -0.08 8.45 10.43
N ALA A 42 -1.06 7.84 9.77
CA ALA A 42 -2.45 7.81 10.20
C ALA A 42 -2.75 6.71 11.24
N GLY A 43 -1.73 6.03 11.76
CA GLY A 43 -1.84 5.02 12.82
C GLY A 43 -2.22 3.62 12.31
N TRP A 44 -2.10 3.37 11.02
CA TRP A 44 -2.28 2.03 10.43
C TRP A 44 -0.98 1.25 10.45
N GLU A 45 -1.05 -0.01 10.85
CA GLU A 45 0.05 -0.97 10.84
C GLU A 45 -0.07 -1.88 9.62
N LEU A 46 0.99 -1.99 8.81
CA LEU A 46 1.04 -2.89 7.66
C LEU A 46 1.09 -4.35 8.13
N VAL A 47 0.20 -5.19 7.61
CA VAL A 47 0.07 -6.61 7.97
C VAL A 47 0.44 -7.53 6.81
N SER A 48 0.18 -7.09 5.58
CA SER A 48 0.54 -7.83 4.38
C SER A 48 0.78 -6.88 3.22
N PHE A 49 1.76 -7.22 2.38
CA PHE A 49 2.04 -6.54 1.12
C PHE A 49 2.31 -7.60 0.05
N THR A 50 1.73 -7.44 -1.14
CA THR A 50 1.87 -8.38 -2.24
C THR A 50 1.91 -7.63 -3.55
N TRP A 51 2.92 -7.90 -4.37
CA TRP A 51 2.98 -7.42 -5.75
C TRP A 51 1.95 -8.17 -6.60
N GLU A 52 1.20 -7.43 -7.41
CA GLU A 52 0.25 -7.96 -8.39
C GLU A 52 0.69 -7.52 -9.80
N GLU A 53 0.16 -8.16 -10.84
CA GLU A 53 0.54 -7.90 -12.24
C GLU A 53 0.47 -6.41 -12.66
N ARG A 54 -0.35 -5.61 -11.96
CA ARG A 54 -0.58 -4.18 -12.25
C ARG A 54 -0.39 -3.27 -11.03
N GLY A 55 0.54 -3.62 -10.15
CA GLY A 55 0.92 -2.80 -9.00
C GLY A 55 1.06 -3.63 -7.73
N ALA A 56 0.44 -3.18 -6.63
CA ALA A 56 0.54 -3.86 -5.35
C ALA A 56 -0.75 -3.82 -4.54
N LYS A 57 -0.90 -4.78 -3.65
CA LYS A 57 -1.96 -4.85 -2.65
C LYS A 57 -1.34 -4.77 -1.26
N ALA A 58 -1.89 -3.90 -0.42
CA ALA A 58 -1.47 -3.76 0.97
C ALA A 58 -2.66 -3.91 1.92
N ALA A 59 -2.47 -4.64 3.01
CA ALA A 59 -3.44 -4.81 4.07
C ALA A 59 -2.90 -4.19 5.36
N PHE A 60 -3.74 -3.43 6.04
CA PHE A 60 -3.43 -2.73 7.27
C PHE A 60 -4.41 -3.08 8.39
N LYS A 61 -3.97 -2.87 9.63
CA LYS A 61 -4.83 -2.92 10.82
C LYS A 61 -4.57 -1.71 11.71
N ARG A 62 -5.55 -1.33 12.53
CA ARG A 62 -5.32 -0.44 13.68
C ARG A 62 -6.31 -0.75 14.81
N PRO A 63 -6.00 -0.41 16.07
CA PRO A 63 -6.96 -0.55 17.15
C PRO A 63 -8.13 0.41 16.95
N ILE A 64 -9.36 -0.08 17.11
CA ILE A 64 -10.54 0.79 17.16
C ILE A 64 -10.36 1.71 18.38
N ARG A 65 -10.35 3.02 18.13
CA ARG A 65 -10.47 4.01 19.20
C ARG A 65 -11.94 4.11 19.53
N ASP A 66 -12.32 3.68 20.74
CA ASP A 66 -13.65 4.01 21.27
C ASP A 66 -13.73 5.55 21.31
N ALA A 67 -14.71 6.10 20.58
CA ALA A 67 -14.91 7.54 20.43
C ALA A 67 -15.47 8.17 21.71
#